data_AF-A0A2N5W184-F1
#
_entry.id   AF-A0A2N5W184-F1
#
_cell.length_a   1.000
_cell.length_b   1.000
_cell.length_c   1.000
_cell.angle_alpha   90.00
_cell.angle_beta   90.00
_cell.angle_gamma   90.00
#
_symmetry.space_group_name_H-M   'P 1'
#
loop_
_entity.id
_entity.type
_entity.pdbx_description
1 polymer ?
#
loop_
_entity_poly.entity_id
_entity_poly.type
_entity_poly.pdbx_seq_one_letter_code
_entity_poly.pdbx_strand_id
1 'polypeptide(L)'
;MATRRRRKDDDAVALIVALATMGGPLRQMRTYLTRGDLPGDPLADSAWTYLWSAQNNQAFITTMGVDVHTFNTILTPFETLWNSETIPEAM
;
A
#
# COMPACT_ATOMS: atom_id res chain seq x y z
N MET A 1 43.57 -17.37 -7.49
CA MET A 1 42.51 -16.34 -7.60
C MET A 1 41.21 -16.86 -8.23
N ALA A 2 41.23 -17.78 -9.20
CA ALA A 2 40.03 -18.30 -9.88
C ALA A 2 39.05 -19.08 -8.98
N THR A 3 39.55 -19.84 -8.00
CA THR A 3 38.75 -20.71 -7.11
C THR A 3 37.87 -19.92 -6.13
N ARG A 4 38.30 -18.73 -5.70
CA ARG A 4 37.52 -17.86 -4.80
C ARG A 4 36.35 -17.19 -5.52
N ARG A 5 36.51 -16.90 -6.82
CA ARG A 5 35.47 -16.31 -7.66
C ARG A 5 34.35 -17.32 -7.91
N ARG A 6 34.72 -18.54 -8.31
CA ARG A 6 33.79 -19.65 -8.54
C ARG A 6 32.93 -19.97 -7.31
N ARG A 7 33.52 -19.99 -6.12
CA ARG A 7 32.77 -20.21 -4.87
C ARG A 7 31.77 -19.09 -4.57
N LYS A 8 32.13 -17.83 -4.83
CA LYS A 8 31.23 -16.69 -4.65
C LYS A 8 30.07 -16.72 -5.64
N ASP A 9 30.34 -17.18 -6.86
CA ASP A 9 29.32 -17.36 -7.90
C ASP A 9 28.35 -18.50 -7.49
N ASP A 10 28.89 -19.61 -6.98
CA ASP A 10 28.09 -20.74 -6.47
C ASP A 10 27.22 -20.32 -5.26
N ASP A 11 27.75 -19.52 -4.34
CA ASP A 11 27.02 -18.98 -3.19
C ASP A 11 25.90 -18.02 -3.62
N ALA A 12 26.15 -17.20 -4.64
CA ALA A 12 25.15 -16.29 -5.20
C ALA A 12 24.00 -17.04 -5.89
N VAL A 13 24.32 -18.11 -6.62
CA VAL A 13 23.32 -18.99 -7.24
C VAL A 13 22.48 -19.68 -6.17
N ALA A 14 23.11 -20.21 -5.11
CA ALA A 14 22.40 -20.81 -3.99
C ALA A 14 21.46 -19.82 -3.29
N LEU A 15 21.87 -18.56 -3.12
CA LEU A 15 21.04 -17.52 -2.54
C LEU A 15 19.82 -17.19 -3.42
N ILE A 16 19.99 -17.07 -4.74
CA ILE A 16 18.89 -16.81 -5.68
C ILE A 16 17.88 -17.96 -5.67
N VAL A 17 18.36 -19.21 -5.68
CA VAL A 17 17.50 -20.40 -5.61
C VAL A 17 16.75 -20.48 -4.28
N ALA A 18 17.41 -20.18 -3.16
CA ALA A 18 16.78 -20.13 -1.85
C ALA A 18 15.70 -19.05 -1.77
N LEU A 19 15.95 -17.85 -2.32
CA LEU A 19 14.96 -16.77 -2.38
C LEU A 19 13.78 -17.12 -3.28
N ALA A 20 14.01 -17.79 -4.42
CA ALA A 20 12.96 -18.21 -5.34
C ALA A 20 12.07 -19.31 -4.76
N THR A 21 12.63 -20.20 -3.95
CA THR A 21 11.90 -21.31 -3.31
C THR A 21 11.23 -20.92 -1.99
N MET A 22 11.77 -19.91 -1.29
CA MET A 22 11.22 -19.37 -0.05
C MET A 22 10.24 -18.21 -0.27
N GLY A 23 10.15 -17.68 -1.50
CA GLY A 23 9.11 -16.75 -1.90
C GLY A 23 7.74 -17.40 -1.75
N GLY A 24 7.06 -17.13 -0.64
CA GLY A 24 5.61 -17.34 -0.54
C GLY A 24 4.92 -16.62 -1.70
N PRO A 25 3.65 -16.95 -2.00
CA PRO A 25 2.95 -16.28 -3.09
C PRO A 25 3.16 -14.78 -2.91
N LEU A 26 3.73 -14.13 -3.93
CA LEU A 26 3.66 -12.68 -4.03
C LEU A 26 2.18 -12.41 -3.87
N ARG A 27 1.76 -11.98 -2.66
CA ARG A 27 0.40 -11.56 -2.39
C ARG A 27 0.13 -10.64 -3.55
N GLN A 28 -0.82 -10.98 -4.40
CA GLN A 28 -1.08 -10.23 -5.61
C GLN A 28 -1.49 -8.84 -5.13
N MET A 29 -0.51 -7.95 -5.00
CA MET A 29 -0.69 -6.58 -4.59
C MET A 29 -1.36 -5.97 -5.80
N ARG A 30 -2.68 -6.03 -5.81
CA ARG A 30 -3.49 -5.28 -6.74
C ARG A 30 -3.30 -3.82 -6.33
N THR A 31 -2.34 -3.17 -6.97
CA THR A 31 -2.01 -1.75 -6.79
C THR A 31 -3.00 -0.85 -7.52
N TYR A 32 -4.22 -1.32 -7.75
CA TYR A 32 -5.25 -0.62 -8.49
C TYR A 32 -6.58 -0.82 -7.79
N LEU A 33 -7.41 0.22 -7.86
CA LEU A 33 -8.80 0.16 -7.46
C LEU A 33 -9.59 -0.64 -8.49
N THR A 34 -10.51 -1.47 -8.03
CA THR A 34 -11.50 -2.10 -8.89
C THR A 34 -12.78 -1.27 -8.89
N ARG A 35 -13.68 -1.52 -9.86
CA ARG A 35 -14.99 -0.85 -9.88
C ARG A 35 -15.81 -1.08 -8.60
N GLY A 36 -15.62 -2.21 -7.92
CA GLY A 36 -16.27 -2.48 -6.63
C GLY A 36 -15.74 -1.62 -5.48
N ASP A 37 -14.54 -1.05 -5.64
CA ASP A 37 -13.91 -0.15 -4.67
C ASP A 37 -14.31 1.33 -4.90
N LEU A 38 -15.21 1.61 -5.84
CA LEU A 38 -15.71 2.95 -6.17
C LEU A 38 -17.23 3.02 -5.95
N PRO A 39 -17.78 4.21 -5.64
CA PRO A 39 -19.22 4.37 -5.51
C PRO A 39 -19.91 4.09 -6.85
N GLY A 40 -21.05 3.39 -6.78
CA GLY A 40 -21.84 3.04 -7.97
C GLY A 40 -22.44 4.27 -8.66
N ASP A 41 -22.80 5.28 -7.88
CA ASP A 41 -23.16 6.63 -8.34
C ASP A 41 -22.04 7.61 -7.95
N PRO A 42 -21.27 8.14 -8.92
CA PRO A 42 -20.15 9.03 -8.65
C PRO A 42 -20.56 10.41 -8.09
N LEU A 43 -21.85 10.75 -8.08
CA LEU A 43 -22.37 12.00 -7.53
C LEU A 43 -22.95 11.86 -6.12
N ALA A 44 -23.17 10.64 -5.65
CA ALA A 44 -23.79 10.40 -4.34
C ALA A 44 -22.86 10.77 -3.18
N ASP A 45 -21.56 10.49 -3.33
CA ASP A 45 -20.54 10.75 -2.33
C ASP A 45 -19.20 11.09 -2.99
N SER A 46 -18.34 11.80 -2.27
CA SER A 46 -16.96 11.96 -2.71
C SER A 46 -16.27 10.59 -2.75
N ALA A 47 -15.35 10.40 -3.69
CA ALA A 47 -14.56 9.17 -3.77
C ALA A 47 -13.83 8.85 -2.45
N TRP A 48 -13.42 9.88 -1.71
CA TRP A 48 -12.81 9.74 -0.39
C TRP A 48 -13.83 9.26 0.66
N THR A 49 -15.04 9.81 0.69
CA THR A 49 -16.10 9.40 1.64
C THR A 49 -16.44 7.92 1.48
N TYR A 50 -16.59 7.47 0.23
CA TYR A 50 -16.85 6.05 -0.07
C TYR A 50 -15.68 5.17 0.37
N LEU A 51 -14.44 5.52 0.00
CA LEU A 51 -13.23 4.80 0.36
C LEU A 51 -13.07 4.71 1.88
N TRP A 52 -13.31 5.82 2.59
CA TRP A 52 -13.31 5.91 4.04
C TRP A 52 -14.35 4.96 4.65
N SER A 53 -15.59 4.98 4.17
CA SER A 53 -16.64 4.08 4.71
C SER A 53 -16.34 2.60 4.50
N ALA A 54 -15.70 2.24 3.39
CA ALA A 54 -15.42 0.86 3.01
C ALA A 54 -14.28 0.23 3.84
N GLN A 55 -13.38 1.03 4.42
CA GLN A 55 -12.24 0.57 5.24
C GLN A 55 -11.45 -0.59 4.57
N ASN A 56 -11.25 -0.51 3.26
CA ASN A 56 -10.56 -1.54 2.47
C ASN A 56 -9.05 -1.28 2.44
N ASN A 57 -8.26 -2.14 3.08
CA ASN A 57 -6.80 -2.03 3.11
C ASN A 57 -6.16 -1.88 1.72
N GLN A 58 -6.66 -2.59 0.70
CA GLN A 58 -6.09 -2.50 -0.64
C GLN A 58 -6.35 -1.13 -1.27
N ALA A 59 -7.53 -0.55 -1.04
CA ALA A 59 -7.88 0.78 -1.53
C ALA A 59 -7.05 1.86 -0.83
N PHE A 60 -6.91 1.79 0.49
CA PHE A 60 -6.06 2.72 1.25
C PHE A 60 -4.58 2.63 0.84
N ILE A 61 -4.03 1.42 0.67
CA ILE A 61 -2.65 1.24 0.21
C ILE A 61 -2.48 1.82 -1.19
N THR A 62 -3.44 1.59 -2.08
CA THR A 62 -3.36 2.08 -3.47
C THR A 62 -3.44 3.59 -3.55
N THR A 63 -4.32 4.23 -2.78
CA THR A 63 -4.58 5.67 -2.86
C THR A 63 -3.62 6.50 -2.00
N MET A 64 -3.22 5.98 -0.83
CA MET A 64 -2.43 6.73 0.17
C MET A 64 -1.08 6.09 0.51
N GLY A 65 -0.83 4.86 0.05
CA GLY A 65 0.41 4.13 0.37
C GLY A 65 0.46 3.49 1.75
N VAL A 66 -0.62 3.54 2.53
CA VAL A 66 -0.72 2.99 3.89
C VAL A 66 -1.99 2.17 4.06
N ASP A 67 -2.01 1.17 4.93
CA ASP A 67 -3.24 0.44 5.25
C ASP A 67 -4.14 1.24 6.21
N VAL A 68 -5.36 0.74 6.43
CA VAL A 68 -6.37 1.39 7.27
C VAL A 68 -5.88 1.59 8.70
N HIS A 69 -5.19 0.59 9.27
CA HIS A 69 -4.73 0.67 10.65
C HIS A 69 -3.63 1.72 10.81
N THR A 70 -2.69 1.75 9.88
CA THR A 70 -1.61 2.71 9.81
C THR A 70 -2.17 4.12 9.62
N PHE A 71 -3.14 4.29 8.72
CA PHE A 71 -3.81 5.56 8.52
C PHE A 71 -4.50 6.05 9.81
N ASN A 72 -5.28 5.20 10.49
CA ASN A 72 -5.94 5.57 11.75
C ASN A 72 -4.93 5.94 12.85
N THR A 73 -3.80 5.23 12.92
CA THR A 73 -2.72 5.52 13.85
C THR A 73 -2.11 6.90 13.59
N ILE A 74 -1.95 7.29 12.32
CA ILE A 74 -1.49 8.62 11.92
C ILE A 74 -2.57 9.67 12.17
N LEU A 75 -3.84 9.38 11.87
CA LEU A 75 -4.94 10.33 12.00
C LEU A 75 -5.21 10.70 13.45
N THR A 76 -5.16 9.73 14.38
CA THR A 76 -5.51 9.93 15.81
C THR A 76 -4.88 11.19 16.44
N PRO A 77 -3.56 11.45 16.36
CA PRO A 77 -2.97 12.66 16.92
C PRO A 77 -3.37 13.97 16.21
N PHE A 78 -3.87 13.92 14.98
CA PHE A 78 -4.26 15.08 14.17
C PHE A 78 -5.78 15.22 13.98
N GLU A 79 -6.58 14.31 14.55
CA GLU A 79 -8.01 14.16 14.26
C GLU A 79 -8.79 15.47 14.50
N THR A 80 -8.46 16.19 15.58
CA THR A 80 -9.08 17.48 15.88
C THR A 80 -8.92 18.47 14.73
N LEU A 81 -7.67 18.70 14.29
CA LEU A 81 -7.37 19.65 13.22
C LEU A 81 -7.91 19.16 11.88
N TRP A 82 -7.77 17.86 11.60
CA TRP A 82 -8.26 17.24 10.36
C TRP A 82 -9.78 17.43 10.17
N ASN A 83 -10.55 17.34 11.26
CA ASN A 83 -12.01 17.46 11.22
C ASN A 83 -12.52 18.90 11.34
N SER A 84 -11.73 19.85 11.87
CA SER A 84 -12.17 21.22 12.13
C SER A 84 -11.63 22.25 11.16
N GLU A 85 -10.47 22.02 10.55
CA GLU A 85 -9.79 23.00 9.70
C GLU A 85 -9.96 22.66 8.21
N THR A 86 -10.47 23.61 7.45
CA THR A 86 -10.47 23.52 5.98
C THR A 86 -9.05 23.71 5.47
N ILE A 87 -8.65 22.93 4.45
CA ILE A 87 -7.33 23.09 3.80
C ILE A 87 -7.21 24.54 3.29
N PRO A 88 -6.20 25.31 3.72
CA PRO A 88 -6.03 26.69 3.26
C PRO A 88 -5.79 26.73 1.75
N GLU A 89 -6.54 27.58 1.04
CA GLU A 89 -6.21 27.90 -0.34
C GLU A 89 -5.01 28.85 -0.36
N ALA A 90 -3.95 28.48 -1.09
CA ALA A 90 -2.85 29.40 -1.37
C ALA A 90 -3.35 30.50 -2.32
N MET A 91 -3.31 31.76 -1.87
CA MET A 91 -3.54 32.94 -2.72
C MET A 91 -2.43 33.15 -3.72
#